data_AF-A0ABD3JE91-F1
#
_entry.id   AF-A0ABD3JE91-F1
#
_cell.length_a   1.000
_cell.length_b   1.000
_cell.length_c   1.000
_cell.angle_alpha   90.00
_cell.angle_beta   90.00
_cell.angle_gamma   90.00
#
_symmetry.space_group_name_H-M   'P 1'
#
loop_
_entity.id
_entity.type
_entity.pdbx_description
1 polymer ?
#
loop_
_entity_poly.entity_id
_entity_poly.type
_entity_poly.pdbx_seq_one_letter_code
_entity_poly.pdbx_strand_id
1 'polypeptide(L)'
;MSTSQANDHTQPSVITTALPGQDSLALVVVDQNEGSPNANSGVPSGGVIQADTLMNSSKRLQDDLQSLGLKIKQHEDNIKSLKTQKNTLDDSILDKRVILGKYHSSAPPSAEDNSLSSGGEEETTEQILKRDKSAAGIWCQLKNSRGTQAPILALSKDVIGIVATLGKVDDENLSRLLSEYLGADAMLSIVCKTREGMKALETYDTDGSIDMSAGLHGLSSSIGRDLNGRFLVICLEDLRPYVGDFVDDDGQRRLDLFKPRLPSGECPPGFLGFAVNMVNIDATHLFCLTPSGHGLRETLFYHLFSRTQVYSTRADMLRALPLISGGAISLDGGIIRGPGMYFLGKREDVDVRFPVPSGASSRPANYHEVENQMKDLRWRREKLLEDLQRERQMLDHAKMNFERKKQEFVMFLAQSSSYATQVHLGSNPMTPR
;
A
#
# COMPACT_ATOMS: atom_id res chain seq x y z
N MET A 1 9.88 -48.46 41.36
CA MET A 1 11.01 -47.85 42.08
C MET A 1 10.77 -46.35 42.15
N SER A 2 10.65 -45.86 43.38
CA SER A 2 10.55 -44.46 43.76
C SER A 2 11.83 -43.69 43.38
N THR A 3 11.73 -42.44 42.94
CA THR A 3 11.97 -41.25 43.79
C THR A 3 11.96 -39.97 42.96
N SER A 4 11.44 -38.96 43.64
CA SER A 4 11.36 -37.53 43.39
C SER A 4 12.70 -36.84 43.12
N GLN A 5 12.67 -35.78 42.30
CA GLN A 5 13.23 -34.49 42.69
C GLN A 5 12.65 -33.34 41.85
N ALA A 6 12.30 -32.28 42.58
CA ALA A 6 11.88 -30.99 42.09
C ALA A 6 13.07 -30.17 41.60
N ASN A 7 12.82 -29.24 40.67
CA ASN A 7 13.47 -27.94 40.74
C ASN A 7 12.64 -26.87 40.02
N ASP A 8 12.44 -25.79 40.76
CA ASP A 8 11.92 -24.49 40.35
C ASP A 8 12.75 -23.87 39.22
N HIS A 9 12.10 -23.12 38.33
CA HIS A 9 12.45 -21.70 38.11
C HIS A 9 11.50 -20.97 37.16
N THR A 10 10.75 -20.04 37.77
CA THR A 10 10.61 -18.63 37.38
C THR A 10 9.66 -18.26 36.22
N GLN A 11 8.42 -17.96 36.60
CA GLN A 11 7.51 -17.05 35.87
C GLN A 11 8.06 -15.61 35.86
N PRO A 12 7.92 -14.86 34.75
CA PRO A 12 8.04 -13.41 34.79
C PRO A 12 6.69 -12.78 35.20
N SER A 13 6.64 -12.28 36.43
CA SER A 13 5.62 -11.36 36.93
C SER A 13 5.86 -9.97 36.32
N VAL A 14 4.95 -9.52 35.46
CA VAL A 14 4.94 -8.14 34.96
C VAL A 14 4.42 -7.24 36.08
N ILE A 15 5.33 -6.43 36.63
CA ILE A 15 5.04 -5.40 37.61
C ILE A 15 4.30 -4.26 36.90
N THR A 16 3.00 -4.19 37.13
CA THR A 16 2.15 -3.05 36.83
C THR A 16 2.62 -1.85 37.64
N THR A 17 3.30 -0.91 36.97
CA THR A 17 3.60 0.41 37.56
C THR A 17 2.43 1.33 37.23
N ALA A 18 1.48 1.43 38.15
CA ALA A 18 0.45 2.46 38.19
C ALA A 18 0.81 3.45 39.30
N LEU A 19 0.78 4.75 39.00
CA LEU A 19 0.84 5.87 39.94
C LEU A 19 0.32 7.14 39.22
N PRO A 20 -0.20 8.15 39.93
CA PRO A 20 -1.63 8.42 40.02
C PRO A 20 -2.00 9.83 39.55
N GLY A 21 -3.31 10.09 39.46
CA GLY A 21 -3.85 11.44 39.27
C GLY A 21 -3.74 12.33 40.50
N GLN A 22 -3.76 13.64 40.29
CA GLN A 22 -4.82 14.56 40.73
C GLN A 22 -4.39 16.02 40.56
N ASP A 23 -5.35 16.80 40.05
CA ASP A 23 -5.74 18.15 40.46
C ASP A 23 -4.71 19.29 40.51
N SER A 24 -4.98 20.34 39.71
CA SER A 24 -5.25 21.67 40.28
C SER A 24 -5.78 22.64 39.22
N LEU A 25 -7.10 22.79 39.22
CA LEU A 25 -7.74 24.06 38.91
C LEU A 25 -7.56 24.95 40.15
N ALA A 26 -6.77 26.02 40.04
CA ALA A 26 -6.70 27.04 41.06
C ALA A 26 -7.07 28.40 40.44
N LEU A 27 -8.31 28.83 40.71
CA LEU A 27 -8.63 30.24 40.88
C LEU A 27 -7.71 30.80 41.97
N VAL A 28 -7.10 31.96 41.75
CA VAL A 28 -6.66 32.81 42.85
C VAL A 28 -7.30 34.19 42.72
N VAL A 29 -7.98 34.47 43.82
CA VAL A 29 -8.76 35.61 44.25
C VAL A 29 -7.94 36.88 44.37
N VAL A 30 -8.64 37.99 44.14
CA VAL A 30 -8.31 39.38 44.47
C VAL A 30 -7.94 39.52 45.94
N ASP A 31 -6.84 40.20 46.27
CA ASP A 31 -6.78 40.94 47.53
C ASP A 31 -6.09 42.30 47.37
N GLN A 32 -6.67 43.29 48.05
CA GLN A 32 -6.22 44.66 48.18
C GLN A 32 -5.52 44.77 49.55
N ASN A 33 -4.33 45.38 49.63
CA ASN A 33 -4.12 46.43 50.64
C ASN A 33 -2.87 47.28 50.43
N GLU A 34 -2.97 48.50 50.95
CA GLU A 34 -2.09 49.66 50.86
C GLU A 34 -0.70 49.51 51.51
N GLY A 35 0.22 50.37 51.06
CA GLY A 35 1.44 50.73 51.78
C GLY A 35 2.38 51.63 50.96
N SER A 36 2.26 52.96 51.10
CA SER A 36 3.32 53.92 50.78
C SER A 36 4.20 54.09 52.02
N PRO A 37 5.53 54.31 51.93
CA PRO A 37 6.00 55.69 51.73
C PRO A 37 7.34 55.89 50.98
N ASN A 38 7.46 57.14 50.53
CA ASN A 38 8.65 57.97 50.36
C ASN A 38 9.55 57.87 49.12
N ALA A 39 9.48 58.99 48.40
CA ALA A 39 10.40 59.50 47.43
C ALA A 39 11.84 59.62 47.96
N ASN A 40 12.80 59.32 47.08
CA ASN A 40 14.01 60.12 47.01
C ASN A 40 14.41 60.30 45.55
N SER A 41 14.51 61.57 45.18
CA SER A 41 14.72 62.12 43.85
C SER A 41 16.16 61.98 43.38
N GLY A 42 16.34 61.36 42.22
CA GLY A 42 17.47 61.62 41.33
C GLY A 42 16.91 61.65 39.91
N VAL A 43 16.77 62.84 39.32
CA VAL A 43 16.24 63.03 37.96
C VAL A 43 17.28 62.53 36.96
N PRO A 44 17.02 61.45 36.19
CA PRO A 44 17.81 61.17 35.00
C PRO A 44 17.34 62.11 33.90
N SER A 45 18.31 62.66 33.16
CA SER A 45 18.10 63.48 31.97
C SER A 45 17.03 62.87 31.04
N GLY A 46 16.02 63.66 30.67
CA GLY A 46 14.82 63.19 29.94
C GLY A 46 15.09 62.48 28.61
N GLY A 47 16.29 62.64 28.02
CA GLY A 47 16.70 61.90 26.82
C GLY A 47 17.10 60.43 27.05
N VAL A 48 17.56 60.07 28.25
CA VAL A 48 18.02 58.69 28.56
C VAL A 48 16.84 57.76 28.86
N ILE A 49 15.84 58.26 29.60
CA ILE A 49 14.61 57.51 29.94
C ILE A 49 13.80 57.19 28.67
N GLN A 50 13.82 58.07 27.68
CA GLN A 50 13.08 57.91 26.44
C GLN A 50 13.74 56.89 25.50
N ALA A 51 15.08 56.82 25.46
CA ALA A 51 15.82 55.81 24.70
C ALA A 51 15.67 54.39 25.29
N ASP A 52 15.70 54.24 26.62
CA ASP A 52 15.50 52.95 27.29
C ASP A 52 14.08 52.41 27.07
N THR A 53 13.08 53.30 27.07
CA THR A 53 11.68 52.94 26.77
C THR A 53 11.52 52.46 25.32
N LEU A 54 12.26 53.07 24.39
CA LEU A 54 12.27 52.73 22.97
C LEU A 54 12.97 51.38 22.70
N MET A 55 14.08 51.13 23.39
CA MET A 55 14.78 49.83 23.39
C MET A 55 13.90 48.71 23.93
N ASN A 56 13.22 48.96 25.06
CA ASN A 56 12.34 47.96 25.68
C ASN A 56 11.12 47.62 24.81
N SER A 57 10.54 48.62 24.14
CA SER A 57 9.41 48.41 23.21
C SER A 57 9.84 47.69 21.93
N SER A 58 11.01 48.02 21.36
CA SER A 58 11.60 47.29 20.23
C SER A 58 11.83 45.82 20.58
N LYS A 59 12.46 45.56 21.73
CA LYS A 59 12.76 44.20 22.20
C LYS A 59 11.49 43.38 22.39
N ARG A 60 10.45 43.97 22.98
CA ARG A 60 9.14 43.31 23.13
C ARG A 60 8.52 42.91 21.79
N LEU A 61 8.56 43.80 20.80
CA LEU A 61 8.03 43.49 19.46
C LEU A 61 8.84 42.38 18.76
N GLN A 62 10.16 42.36 18.98
CA GLN A 62 11.03 41.29 18.49
C GLN A 62 10.72 39.94 19.16
N ASP A 63 10.55 39.93 20.48
CA ASP A 63 10.19 38.72 21.25
C ASP A 63 8.81 38.18 20.83
N ASP A 64 7.83 39.07 20.62
CA ASP A 64 6.49 38.72 20.10
C ASP A 64 6.58 38.07 18.71
N LEU A 65 7.41 38.64 17.81
CA LEU A 65 7.65 38.07 16.47
C LEU A 65 8.31 36.71 16.54
N GLN A 66 9.31 36.54 17.41
CA GLN A 66 9.97 35.25 17.62
C GLN A 66 8.99 34.19 18.14
N SER A 67 8.15 34.56 19.10
CA SER A 67 7.09 33.69 19.63
C SER A 67 6.09 33.27 18.55
N LEU A 68 5.64 34.21 17.70
CA LEU A 68 4.78 33.91 16.56
C LEU A 68 5.48 33.02 15.52
N GLY A 69 6.77 33.23 15.27
CA GLY A 69 7.58 32.38 14.40
C GLY A 69 7.68 30.94 14.90
N LEU A 70 7.91 30.74 16.21
CA LEU A 70 7.89 29.43 16.85
C LEU A 70 6.50 28.76 16.74
N LYS A 71 5.43 29.53 16.92
CA LYS A 71 4.06 29.05 16.77
C LYS A 71 3.74 28.60 15.35
N ILE A 72 4.20 29.34 14.33
CA ILE A 72 4.09 28.95 12.92
C ILE A 72 4.81 27.63 12.69
N LYS A 73 6.05 27.50 13.15
CA LYS A 73 6.82 26.26 13.02
C LYS A 73 6.10 25.08 13.68
N GLN A 74 5.58 25.26 14.89
CA GLN A 74 4.82 24.22 15.59
C GLN A 74 3.62 23.74 14.77
N HIS A 75 2.83 24.66 14.20
CA HIS A 75 1.70 24.29 13.34
C HIS A 75 2.15 23.57 12.05
N GLU A 76 3.27 23.97 11.45
CA GLU A 76 3.84 23.28 10.28
C GLU A 76 4.30 21.85 10.61
N ASP A 77 4.95 21.66 11.75
CA ASP A 77 5.39 20.34 12.25
C ASP A 77 4.17 19.45 12.59
N ASN A 78 3.13 20.01 13.22
CA ASN A 78 1.87 19.32 13.50
C ASN A 78 1.21 18.83 12.20
N ILE A 79 1.10 19.69 11.18
CA ILE A 79 0.53 19.32 9.87
C ILE A 79 1.36 18.20 9.23
N LYS A 80 2.69 18.24 9.33
CA LYS A 80 3.55 17.17 8.80
C LYS A 80 3.30 15.83 9.50
N SER A 81 3.17 15.84 10.82
CA SER A 81 2.84 14.65 11.61
C SER A 81 1.47 14.09 11.23
N LEU A 82 0.43 14.93 11.17
CA LEU A 82 -0.92 14.54 10.76
C LEU A 82 -0.95 13.97 9.34
N LYS A 83 -0.23 14.56 8.39
CA LYS A 83 -0.10 14.00 7.03
C LYS A 83 0.55 12.61 7.03
N THR A 84 1.56 12.40 7.87
CA THR A 84 2.22 11.10 7.99
C THR A 84 1.24 10.05 8.51
N GLN A 85 0.48 10.37 9.56
CA GLN A 85 -0.57 9.50 10.09
C GLN A 85 -1.65 9.21 9.04
N LYS A 86 -2.02 10.21 8.22
CA LYS A 86 -2.99 10.03 7.13
C LYS A 86 -2.49 9.01 6.12
N ASN A 87 -1.23 9.12 5.73
CA ASN A 87 -0.62 8.21 4.76
C ASN A 87 -0.57 6.77 5.30
N THR A 88 -0.28 6.58 6.59
CA THR A 88 -0.37 5.26 7.23
C THR A 88 -1.79 4.70 7.22
N LEU A 89 -2.80 5.52 7.51
CA LEU A 89 -4.20 5.08 7.43
C LEU A 89 -4.64 4.76 6.00
N ASP A 90 -4.27 5.60 5.03
CA ASP A 90 -4.55 5.39 3.61
C ASP A 90 -3.94 4.05 3.13
N ASP A 91 -2.74 3.72 3.61
CA ASP A 91 -2.08 2.45 3.33
C ASP A 91 -2.81 1.26 3.92
N SER A 92 -3.22 1.33 5.18
CA SER A 92 -3.99 0.25 5.82
C SER A 92 -5.35 0.05 5.14
N ILE A 93 -6.00 1.14 4.73
CA ILE A 93 -7.23 1.08 3.94
C ILE A 93 -6.98 0.37 2.61
N LEU A 94 -5.85 0.64 1.95
CA LEU A 94 -5.51 -0.04 0.70
C LEU A 94 -5.30 -1.55 0.90
N ASP A 95 -4.57 -1.95 1.95
CA ASP A 95 -4.32 -3.37 2.22
C ASP A 95 -5.61 -4.12 2.52
N LYS A 96 -6.47 -3.53 3.35
CA LYS A 96 -7.79 -4.10 3.67
C LYS A 96 -8.70 -4.12 2.44
N ARG A 97 -8.55 -3.18 1.49
CA ARG A 97 -9.22 -3.20 0.17
C ARG A 97 -8.86 -4.44 -0.63
N VAL A 98 -7.57 -4.76 -0.71
CA VAL A 98 -7.10 -5.97 -1.38
C VAL A 98 -7.64 -7.24 -0.70
N ILE A 99 -7.76 -7.23 0.64
CA ILE A 99 -8.27 -8.38 1.41
C ILE A 99 -9.75 -8.69 1.15
N LEU A 100 -10.67 -7.70 1.19
CA LEU A 100 -12.10 -8.00 0.89
C LEU A 100 -12.43 -8.04 -0.61
N GLY A 101 -11.50 -7.70 -1.52
CA GLY A 101 -11.72 -7.83 -2.97
C GLY A 101 -13.04 -7.21 -3.44
N LYS A 102 -13.86 -8.00 -4.16
CA LYS A 102 -15.17 -7.55 -4.70
C LYS A 102 -16.21 -7.19 -3.64
N TYR A 103 -16.07 -7.68 -2.40
CA TYR A 103 -17.09 -7.52 -1.36
C TYR A 103 -17.07 -6.13 -0.70
N HIS A 104 -16.11 -5.27 -1.05
CA HIS A 104 -16.08 -3.88 -0.60
C HIS A 104 -17.17 -2.99 -1.23
N SER A 105 -17.80 -3.43 -2.33
CA SER A 105 -18.64 -2.55 -3.17
C SER A 105 -20.09 -3.01 -3.34
N SER A 106 -20.56 -4.04 -2.64
CA SER A 106 -21.96 -4.48 -2.75
C SER A 106 -22.83 -3.89 -1.64
N ALA A 107 -23.88 -3.16 -2.02
CA ALA A 107 -25.12 -3.13 -1.25
C ALA A 107 -25.55 -4.57 -0.90
N PRO A 108 -26.29 -4.81 0.20
CA PRO A 108 -26.69 -6.16 0.56
C PRO A 108 -27.35 -6.84 -0.65
N PRO A 109 -26.95 -8.08 -0.99
CA PRO A 109 -27.51 -8.76 -2.14
C PRO A 109 -29.03 -8.85 -1.94
N SER A 110 -29.80 -8.28 -2.87
CA SER A 110 -31.22 -8.61 -2.98
C SER A 110 -31.32 -10.12 -3.17
N ALA A 111 -32.23 -10.75 -2.44
CA ALA A 111 -32.39 -12.21 -2.33
C ALA A 111 -32.85 -12.91 -3.64
N GLU A 112 -32.56 -12.35 -4.81
CA GLU A 112 -33.08 -12.81 -6.10
C GLU A 112 -32.00 -13.16 -7.14
N ASP A 113 -30.72 -13.14 -6.80
CA ASP A 113 -29.70 -13.64 -7.74
C ASP A 113 -29.53 -15.16 -7.61
N ASN A 114 -30.60 -15.88 -7.95
CA ASN A 114 -30.63 -17.33 -8.14
C ASN A 114 -30.11 -17.71 -9.54
N SER A 115 -29.03 -17.09 -10.00
CA SER A 115 -28.25 -17.61 -11.11
C SER A 115 -27.26 -18.64 -10.54
N LEU A 116 -27.71 -19.90 -10.47
CA LEU A 116 -26.85 -21.05 -10.26
C LEU A 116 -25.90 -21.18 -11.47
N SER A 117 -24.86 -20.36 -11.55
CA SER A 117 -23.74 -20.62 -12.45
C SER A 117 -22.87 -21.67 -11.79
N SER A 118 -22.60 -22.77 -12.50
CA SER A 118 -21.52 -23.69 -12.14
C SER A 118 -20.24 -22.87 -11.89
N GLY A 119 -19.49 -23.18 -10.83
CA GLY A 119 -18.45 -22.30 -10.31
C GLY A 119 -17.37 -21.96 -11.36
N GLY A 120 -16.82 -20.73 -11.33
CA GLY A 120 -15.89 -20.22 -12.35
C GLY A 120 -14.61 -21.06 -12.59
N GLU A 121 -14.30 -22.01 -11.71
CA GLU A 121 -13.23 -23.00 -11.93
C GLU A 121 -13.57 -24.01 -13.05
N GLU A 122 -14.82 -24.45 -13.10
CA GLU A 122 -15.29 -25.37 -14.13
C GLU A 122 -15.28 -24.68 -15.49
N GLU A 123 -15.79 -23.44 -15.56
CA GLU A 123 -15.74 -22.63 -16.79
C GLU A 123 -14.31 -22.45 -17.30
N THR A 124 -13.37 -22.07 -16.42
CA THR A 124 -11.96 -21.91 -16.82
C THR A 124 -11.39 -23.22 -17.37
N THR A 125 -11.70 -24.34 -16.70
CA THR A 125 -11.25 -25.67 -17.14
C THR A 125 -11.85 -26.04 -18.49
N GLU A 126 -13.13 -25.73 -18.74
CA GLU A 126 -13.79 -25.91 -20.02
C GLU A 126 -13.13 -25.07 -21.13
N GLN A 127 -12.79 -23.80 -20.85
CA GLN A 127 -12.11 -22.94 -21.83
C GLN A 127 -10.72 -23.49 -22.19
N ILE A 128 -10.01 -24.08 -21.23
CA ILE A 128 -8.73 -24.77 -21.48
C ILE A 128 -8.96 -26.03 -22.33
N LEU A 129 -9.96 -26.85 -22.00
CA LEU A 129 -10.29 -28.07 -22.74
C LEU A 129 -10.69 -27.80 -24.20
N LYS A 130 -11.32 -26.66 -24.49
CA LYS A 130 -11.61 -26.21 -25.87
C LYS A 130 -10.33 -25.97 -26.69
N ARG A 131 -9.17 -25.82 -26.06
CA ARG A 131 -7.85 -25.69 -26.71
C ARG A 131 -7.20 -27.07 -26.85
N ASP A 132 -7.87 -27.97 -27.55
CA ASP A 132 -7.54 -29.40 -27.67
C ASP A 132 -6.18 -29.71 -28.32
N LYS A 133 -5.59 -28.74 -29.04
CA LYS A 133 -4.24 -28.82 -29.63
C LYS A 133 -3.13 -28.24 -28.74
N SER A 134 -3.48 -27.62 -27.62
CA SER A 134 -2.51 -27.03 -26.69
C SER A 134 -2.05 -28.05 -25.66
N ALA A 135 -0.80 -27.91 -25.18
CA ALA A 135 -0.28 -28.74 -24.10
C ALA A 135 -1.16 -28.68 -22.84
N ALA A 136 -1.69 -27.51 -22.50
CA ALA A 136 -2.64 -27.31 -21.41
C ALA A 136 -3.95 -28.07 -21.60
N GLY A 137 -4.56 -27.99 -22.78
CA GLY A 137 -5.81 -28.71 -23.10
C GLY A 137 -5.62 -30.23 -23.01
N ILE A 138 -4.51 -30.74 -23.56
CA ILE A 138 -4.13 -32.15 -23.50
C ILE A 138 -3.91 -32.58 -22.04
N TRP A 139 -3.16 -31.79 -21.26
CA TRP A 139 -2.93 -32.06 -19.84
C TRP A 139 -4.23 -32.11 -19.03
N CYS A 140 -5.12 -31.13 -19.22
CA CYS A 140 -6.45 -31.12 -18.60
C CYS A 140 -7.28 -32.36 -18.97
N GLN A 141 -7.27 -32.77 -20.23
CA GLN A 141 -7.99 -33.95 -20.68
C GLN A 141 -7.41 -35.23 -20.05
N LEU A 142 -6.09 -35.37 -20.01
CA LEU A 142 -5.41 -36.51 -19.37
C LEU A 142 -5.76 -36.62 -17.89
N LYS A 143 -5.75 -35.49 -17.15
CA LYS A 143 -6.11 -35.45 -15.73
C LYS A 143 -7.56 -35.86 -15.47
N ASN A 144 -8.47 -35.54 -16.38
CA ASN A 144 -9.91 -35.84 -16.25
C ASN A 144 -10.30 -37.25 -16.73
N SER A 145 -9.40 -37.94 -17.46
CA SER A 145 -9.67 -39.29 -17.96
C SER A 145 -9.63 -40.33 -16.82
N ARG A 146 -10.73 -41.07 -16.62
CA ARG A 146 -10.98 -41.98 -15.47
C ARG A 146 -10.07 -43.22 -15.37
N GLY A 147 -9.05 -43.34 -16.23
CA GLY A 147 -8.07 -44.42 -16.21
C GLY A 147 -6.67 -43.85 -16.03
N THR A 148 -6.29 -43.51 -14.80
CA THR A 148 -4.97 -42.93 -14.53
C THR A 148 -3.88 -43.97 -14.77
N GLN A 149 -3.31 -43.99 -15.97
CA GLN A 149 -2.21 -44.87 -16.32
C GLN A 149 -0.95 -44.47 -15.52
N ALA A 150 -0.08 -45.44 -15.19
CA ALA A 150 1.14 -45.21 -14.41
C ALA A 150 2.04 -44.06 -14.93
N PRO A 151 2.19 -43.84 -16.25
CA PRO A 151 2.98 -42.71 -16.77
C PRO A 151 2.36 -41.34 -16.44
N ILE A 152 1.03 -41.21 -16.47
CA ILE A 152 0.31 -39.98 -16.09
C ILE A 152 0.50 -39.71 -14.59
N LEU A 153 0.46 -40.76 -13.75
CA LEU A 153 0.73 -40.67 -12.32
C LEU A 153 2.18 -40.26 -12.00
N ALA A 154 3.13 -40.65 -12.84
CA ALA A 154 4.52 -40.25 -12.66
C ALA A 154 4.71 -38.76 -13.01
N LEU A 155 4.14 -38.31 -14.13
CA LEU A 155 4.21 -36.93 -14.58
C LEU A 155 3.42 -35.96 -13.67
N SER A 156 2.27 -36.40 -13.15
CA SER A 156 1.42 -35.58 -12.29
C SER A 156 1.97 -35.33 -10.88
N LYS A 157 3.02 -36.06 -10.47
CA LYS A 157 3.70 -35.80 -9.20
C LYS A 157 4.44 -34.47 -9.20
N ASP A 158 4.96 -34.05 -10.36
CA ASP A 158 5.78 -32.84 -10.46
C ASP A 158 5.01 -31.67 -11.08
N VAL A 159 4.06 -31.95 -11.97
CA VAL A 159 3.20 -30.90 -12.55
C VAL A 159 2.20 -30.42 -11.50
N ILE A 160 2.34 -29.15 -11.09
CA ILE A 160 1.45 -28.47 -10.15
C ILE A 160 0.11 -28.16 -10.84
N GLY A 161 0.16 -27.67 -12.07
CA GLY A 161 -1.05 -27.32 -12.82
C GLY A 161 -0.78 -26.35 -13.96
N ILE A 162 -1.85 -25.75 -14.47
CA ILE A 162 -1.79 -24.72 -15.52
C ILE A 162 -1.99 -23.37 -14.86
N VAL A 163 -1.23 -22.33 -15.26
CA VAL A 163 -1.26 -21.00 -14.64
C VAL A 163 -2.68 -20.48 -14.42
N ALA A 164 -3.56 -20.58 -15.43
CA ALA A 164 -4.96 -20.17 -15.35
C ALA A 164 -5.76 -20.82 -14.20
N THR A 165 -5.38 -22.02 -13.76
CA THR A 165 -6.06 -22.78 -12.70
C THR A 165 -5.42 -22.64 -11.31
N LEU A 166 -4.23 -22.03 -11.22
CA LEU A 166 -3.45 -21.98 -9.98
C LEU A 166 -3.74 -20.75 -9.12
N GLY A 167 -4.57 -19.84 -9.61
CA GLY A 167 -4.99 -18.63 -8.91
C GLY A 167 -6.45 -18.31 -9.19
N LYS A 168 -7.10 -17.59 -8.26
CA LYS A 168 -8.48 -17.12 -8.39
C LYS A 168 -8.48 -15.61 -8.23
N VAL A 169 -9.39 -14.93 -8.92
CA VAL A 169 -9.50 -13.46 -8.85
C VAL A 169 -10.93 -13.11 -8.45
N ASP A 170 -11.09 -12.19 -7.49
CA ASP A 170 -12.41 -11.94 -6.92
C ASP A 170 -13.38 -11.22 -7.87
N ASP A 171 -12.86 -10.48 -8.85
CA ASP A 171 -13.65 -9.65 -9.77
C ASP A 171 -13.44 -10.08 -11.23
N GLU A 172 -14.53 -10.15 -12.00
CA GLU A 172 -14.54 -10.57 -13.41
C GLU A 172 -13.73 -9.63 -14.31
N ASN A 173 -13.89 -8.32 -14.12
CA ASN A 173 -13.17 -7.35 -14.94
C ASN A 173 -11.67 -7.42 -14.65
N LEU A 174 -11.29 -7.55 -13.38
CA LEU A 174 -9.89 -7.74 -12.98
C LEU A 174 -9.34 -9.06 -13.51
N SER A 175 -10.10 -10.17 -13.40
CA SER A 175 -9.69 -11.48 -13.94
C SER A 175 -9.35 -11.37 -15.42
N ARG A 176 -10.25 -10.77 -16.21
CA ARG A 176 -10.03 -10.52 -17.64
C ARG A 176 -8.77 -9.68 -17.89
N LEU A 177 -8.60 -8.56 -17.17
CA LEU A 177 -7.46 -7.66 -17.37
C LEU A 177 -6.12 -8.29 -16.98
N LEU A 178 -6.08 -9.06 -15.90
CA LEU A 178 -4.88 -9.81 -15.51
C LEU A 178 -4.54 -10.89 -16.54
N SER A 179 -5.56 -11.55 -17.10
CA SER A 179 -5.38 -12.58 -18.12
C SER A 179 -4.91 -11.97 -19.46
N GLU A 180 -5.46 -10.83 -19.85
CA GLU A 180 -4.99 -10.02 -21.01
C GLU A 180 -3.54 -9.53 -20.79
N TYR A 181 -3.23 -9.12 -19.55
CA TYR A 181 -1.88 -8.75 -19.15
C TYR A 181 -0.91 -9.93 -19.14
N LEU A 182 -1.33 -11.17 -18.94
CA LEU A 182 -0.39 -12.29 -19.08
C LEU A 182 -0.29 -12.75 -20.54
N GLY A 183 -1.39 -12.72 -21.27
CA GLY A 183 -1.49 -13.27 -22.62
C GLY A 183 -1.69 -14.79 -22.59
N ALA A 184 -2.14 -15.33 -23.73
CA ALA A 184 -2.58 -16.72 -23.82
C ALA A 184 -1.46 -17.73 -23.50
N ASP A 185 -0.23 -17.48 -23.96
CA ASP A 185 0.90 -18.37 -23.76
C ASP A 185 1.23 -18.56 -22.27
N ALA A 186 1.26 -17.46 -21.51
CA ALA A 186 1.49 -17.49 -20.07
C ALA A 186 0.32 -18.12 -19.32
N MET A 187 -0.92 -17.80 -19.69
CA MET A 187 -2.13 -18.37 -19.06
C MET A 187 -2.24 -19.89 -19.26
N LEU A 188 -1.80 -20.40 -20.41
CA LEU A 188 -1.81 -21.83 -20.77
C LEU A 188 -0.49 -22.55 -20.43
N SER A 189 0.42 -21.90 -19.70
CA SER A 189 1.70 -22.52 -19.33
C SER A 189 1.50 -23.64 -18.30
N ILE A 190 2.21 -24.75 -18.51
CA ILE A 190 2.30 -25.84 -17.53
C ILE A 190 3.34 -25.46 -16.47
N VAL A 191 3.02 -25.65 -15.20
CA VAL A 191 3.91 -25.35 -14.08
C VAL A 191 4.43 -26.65 -13.48
N CYS A 192 5.75 -26.85 -13.53
CA CYS A 192 6.46 -27.97 -12.92
C CYS A 192 7.17 -27.52 -11.65
N LYS A 193 7.27 -28.44 -10.69
CA LYS A 193 7.97 -28.18 -9.44
C LYS A 193 9.49 -28.26 -9.62
N THR A 194 9.99 -29.22 -10.39
CA THR A 194 11.41 -29.51 -10.56
C THR A 194 11.85 -29.52 -12.03
N ARG A 195 13.17 -29.41 -12.24
CA ARG A 195 13.74 -29.54 -13.57
C ARG A 195 13.54 -30.95 -14.15
N GLU A 196 13.54 -31.97 -13.31
CA GLU A 196 13.26 -33.36 -13.71
C GLU A 196 11.85 -33.51 -14.25
N GLY A 197 10.84 -32.91 -13.60
CA GLY A 197 9.47 -32.94 -14.10
C GLY A 197 9.30 -32.20 -15.42
N MET A 198 9.98 -31.06 -15.60
CA MET A 198 10.02 -30.36 -16.88
C MET A 198 10.63 -31.23 -17.98
N LYS A 199 11.78 -31.88 -17.72
CA LYS A 199 12.42 -32.81 -18.68
C LYS A 199 11.58 -34.05 -18.97
N ALA A 200 10.69 -34.44 -18.06
CA ALA A 200 9.78 -35.55 -18.30
C ALA A 200 8.62 -35.19 -19.25
N LEU A 201 8.35 -33.90 -19.47
CA LEU A 201 7.33 -33.46 -20.44
C LEU A 201 7.81 -33.59 -21.89
N GLU A 202 9.10 -33.37 -22.16
CA GLU A 202 9.67 -33.44 -23.50
C GLU A 202 11.09 -34.02 -23.47
N THR A 203 11.30 -35.06 -24.27
CA THR A 203 12.59 -35.74 -24.42
C THR A 203 13.09 -35.62 -25.85
N TYR A 204 14.41 -35.70 -25.99
CA TYR A 204 15.08 -35.59 -27.27
C TYR A 204 15.88 -36.87 -27.55
N ASP A 205 15.92 -37.28 -28.81
CA ASP A 205 16.79 -38.37 -29.25
C ASP A 205 18.26 -37.95 -29.34
N THR A 206 19.14 -38.86 -29.75
CA THR A 206 20.57 -38.60 -29.88
C THR A 206 20.90 -37.56 -30.95
N ASP A 207 20.00 -37.35 -31.91
CA ASP A 207 20.16 -36.40 -33.01
C ASP A 207 19.60 -35.01 -32.64
N GLY A 208 19.03 -34.87 -31.43
CA GLY A 208 18.42 -33.65 -30.93
C GLY A 208 17.00 -33.39 -31.46
N SER A 209 16.37 -34.39 -32.08
CA SER A 209 14.97 -34.33 -32.49
C SER A 209 14.06 -34.71 -31.34
N ILE A 210 12.84 -34.16 -31.33
CA ILE A 210 11.85 -34.46 -30.27
C ILE A 210 11.39 -35.91 -30.42
N ASP A 211 11.46 -36.67 -29.32
CA ASP A 211 10.92 -38.03 -29.27
C ASP A 211 9.39 -37.98 -29.09
N MET A 212 8.69 -38.16 -30.21
CA MET A 212 7.22 -38.14 -30.27
C MET A 212 6.55 -39.29 -29.52
N SER A 213 7.29 -40.32 -29.11
CA SER A 213 6.77 -41.48 -28.39
C SER A 213 6.79 -41.31 -26.87
N ALA A 214 7.44 -40.27 -26.36
CA ALA A 214 7.70 -40.06 -24.95
C ALA A 214 7.05 -38.77 -24.40
N GLY A 215 7.08 -38.63 -23.07
CA GLY A 215 6.58 -37.46 -22.35
C GLY A 215 5.12 -37.10 -22.68
N LEU A 216 4.85 -35.81 -22.83
CA LEU A 216 3.52 -35.30 -23.15
C LEU A 216 3.11 -35.63 -24.59
N HIS A 217 4.06 -35.74 -25.52
CA HIS A 217 3.79 -36.12 -26.92
C HIS A 217 3.24 -37.54 -27.00
N GLY A 218 3.92 -38.53 -26.42
CA GLY A 218 3.44 -39.92 -26.39
C GLY A 218 2.10 -40.07 -25.68
N LEU A 219 1.90 -39.33 -24.58
CA LEU A 219 0.62 -39.28 -23.87
C LEU A 219 -0.50 -38.66 -24.72
N SER A 220 -0.21 -37.61 -25.48
CA SER A 220 -1.17 -36.99 -26.39
C SER A 220 -1.62 -37.97 -27.48
N SER A 221 -0.68 -38.70 -28.10
CA SER A 221 -0.99 -39.70 -29.12
C SER A 221 -1.83 -40.85 -28.55
N SER A 222 -1.61 -41.24 -27.28
CA SER A 222 -2.38 -42.30 -26.61
C SER A 222 -3.87 -41.97 -26.45
N ILE A 223 -4.21 -40.68 -26.42
CA ILE A 223 -5.60 -40.20 -26.37
C ILE A 223 -6.10 -39.70 -27.74
N GLY A 224 -5.37 -39.99 -28.82
CA GLY A 224 -5.75 -39.59 -30.19
C GLY A 224 -5.67 -38.08 -30.43
N ARG A 225 -4.74 -37.39 -29.77
CA ARG A 225 -4.47 -35.97 -29.95
C ARG A 225 -3.07 -35.75 -30.51
N ASP A 226 -2.93 -34.70 -31.30
CA ASP A 226 -1.63 -34.25 -31.79
C ASP A 226 -1.21 -33.00 -31.03
N LEU A 227 -0.10 -33.08 -30.30
CA LEU A 227 0.56 -31.92 -29.72
C LEU A 227 1.50 -31.31 -30.77
N ASN A 228 1.04 -30.26 -31.43
CA ASN A 228 1.82 -29.56 -32.45
C ASN A 228 2.15 -28.13 -31.99
N GLY A 229 3.41 -27.74 -32.16
CA GLY A 229 3.88 -26.39 -31.86
C GLY A 229 4.55 -26.26 -30.50
N ARG A 230 4.98 -25.04 -30.18
CA ARG A 230 5.69 -24.73 -28.94
C ARG A 230 4.69 -24.49 -27.81
N PHE A 231 5.03 -24.94 -26.62
CA PHE A 231 4.31 -24.63 -25.39
C PHE A 231 5.29 -24.15 -24.33
N LEU A 232 4.82 -23.29 -23.44
CA LEU A 232 5.63 -22.74 -22.36
C LEU A 232 5.48 -23.60 -21.11
N VAL A 233 6.61 -23.95 -20.50
CA VAL A 233 6.69 -24.64 -19.20
C VAL A 233 7.43 -23.72 -18.23
N ILE A 234 6.88 -23.56 -17.03
CA ILE A 234 7.50 -22.79 -15.94
C ILE A 234 7.98 -23.77 -14.88
N CYS A 235 9.27 -23.80 -14.61
CA CYS A 235 9.89 -24.61 -13.56
C CYS A 235 10.05 -23.78 -12.29
N LEU A 236 9.34 -24.12 -11.20
CA LEU A 236 9.38 -23.36 -9.94
C LEU A 236 10.76 -23.35 -9.29
N GLU A 237 11.52 -24.45 -9.39
CA GLU A 237 12.89 -24.56 -8.88
C GLU A 237 13.86 -23.57 -9.55
N ASP A 238 13.61 -23.22 -10.82
CA ASP A 238 14.46 -22.31 -11.59
C ASP A 238 14.03 -20.83 -11.42
N LEU A 239 12.87 -20.58 -10.80
CA LEU A 239 12.40 -19.23 -10.54
C LEU A 239 13.14 -18.61 -9.35
N ARG A 240 13.52 -17.34 -9.49
CA ARG A 240 14.01 -16.56 -8.36
C ARG A 240 12.81 -16.13 -7.49
N PRO A 241 12.72 -16.58 -6.23
CA PRO A 241 11.64 -16.16 -5.35
C PRO A 241 11.80 -14.68 -4.97
N TYR A 242 10.69 -14.06 -4.61
CA TYR A 242 10.68 -12.81 -3.88
C TYR A 242 11.33 -13.01 -2.50
N VAL A 243 12.24 -12.10 -2.13
CA VAL A 243 13.07 -12.20 -0.92
C VAL A 243 12.73 -11.12 0.13
N GLY A 244 11.64 -10.38 -0.06
CA GLY A 244 11.19 -9.40 0.93
C GLY A 244 10.10 -9.96 1.85
N ASP A 245 9.54 -9.07 2.66
CA ASP A 245 8.61 -9.45 3.71
C ASP A 245 7.19 -9.70 3.18
N PHE A 246 6.39 -10.36 4.02
CA PHE A 246 4.98 -10.62 3.78
C PHE A 246 4.14 -9.73 4.68
N VAL A 247 2.89 -9.48 4.28
CA VAL A 247 1.93 -8.76 5.11
C VAL A 247 1.63 -9.59 6.37
N ASP A 248 1.80 -8.97 7.53
CA ASP A 248 1.56 -9.60 8.83
C ASP A 248 0.09 -10.04 8.99
N ASP A 249 -0.10 -11.18 9.65
CA ASP A 249 -1.41 -11.80 9.93
C ASP A 249 -2.32 -11.98 8.70
N ASP A 250 -1.76 -12.07 7.49
CA ASP A 250 -2.51 -12.33 6.26
C ASP A 250 -2.52 -13.83 5.90
N GLY A 251 -3.70 -14.46 6.01
CA GLY A 251 -3.91 -15.86 5.63
C GLY A 251 -3.67 -16.16 4.15
N GLN A 252 -3.64 -15.15 3.27
CA GLN A 252 -3.27 -15.28 1.86
C GLN A 252 -1.77 -15.04 1.59
N ARG A 253 -0.98 -14.76 2.63
CA ARG A 253 0.46 -14.47 2.59
C ARG A 253 0.81 -13.47 1.49
N ARG A 254 0.12 -12.33 1.41
CA ARG A 254 0.43 -11.30 0.42
C ARG A 254 1.81 -10.70 0.66
N LEU A 255 2.44 -10.22 -0.41
CA LEU A 255 3.78 -9.64 -0.37
C LEU A 255 3.70 -8.21 0.18
N ASP A 256 4.58 -7.84 1.11
CA ASP A 256 4.71 -6.46 1.58
C ASP A 256 5.57 -5.66 0.59
N LEU A 257 4.92 -5.14 -0.44
CA LEU A 257 5.56 -4.38 -1.50
C LEU A 257 5.46 -2.88 -1.22
N PHE A 258 6.57 -2.17 -1.35
CA PHE A 258 6.61 -0.72 -1.21
C PHE A 258 5.63 -0.01 -2.17
N LYS A 259 4.63 0.64 -1.59
CA LYS A 259 3.61 1.40 -2.32
C LYS A 259 4.23 2.65 -2.95
N PRO A 260 3.86 3.01 -4.20
CA PRO A 260 4.38 4.21 -4.86
C PRO A 260 3.93 5.47 -4.10
N ARG A 261 4.80 6.50 -4.07
CA ARG A 261 4.55 7.77 -3.39
C ARG A 261 4.84 8.97 -4.29
N LEU A 262 3.94 9.95 -4.24
CA LEU A 262 4.17 11.27 -4.79
C LEU A 262 5.20 12.04 -3.95
N PRO A 263 5.81 13.12 -4.47
CA PRO A 263 6.67 14.00 -3.67
C PRO A 263 6.00 14.56 -2.41
N SER A 264 4.66 14.62 -2.38
CA SER A 264 3.87 14.99 -1.20
C SER A 264 3.87 13.92 -0.09
N GLY A 265 4.38 12.71 -0.37
CA GLY A 265 4.30 11.54 0.49
C GLY A 265 3.01 10.74 0.36
N GLU A 266 2.04 11.21 -0.42
CA GLU A 266 0.76 10.53 -0.61
C GLU A 266 0.87 9.41 -1.65
N CYS A 267 0.00 8.41 -1.54
CA CYS A 267 -0.15 7.42 -2.60
C CYS A 267 -0.75 8.07 -3.87
N PRO A 268 -0.31 7.72 -5.08
CA PRO A 268 -0.90 8.23 -6.31
C PRO A 268 -2.41 8.00 -6.34
N PRO A 269 -3.19 9.01 -6.74
CA PRO A 269 -4.63 8.84 -6.93
C PRO A 269 -4.92 7.64 -7.82
N GLY A 270 -5.92 6.87 -7.43
CA GLY A 270 -6.38 5.71 -8.17
C GLY A 270 -5.53 4.44 -8.05
N PHE A 271 -4.40 4.44 -7.34
CA PHE A 271 -3.66 3.21 -7.06
C PHE A 271 -4.51 2.26 -6.19
N LEU A 272 -4.64 1.00 -6.61
CA LEU A 272 -5.47 -0.03 -5.97
C LEU A 272 -4.65 -1.15 -5.33
N GLY A 273 -3.35 -1.21 -5.60
CA GLY A 273 -2.45 -2.26 -5.10
C GLY A 273 -1.65 -2.93 -6.21
N PHE A 274 -1.01 -4.04 -5.86
CA PHE A 274 -0.20 -4.83 -6.80
C PHE A 274 -0.98 -6.05 -7.29
N ALA A 275 -0.89 -6.34 -8.59
CA ALA A 275 -1.59 -7.45 -9.24
C ALA A 275 -1.28 -8.81 -8.58
N VAL A 276 -0.01 -9.03 -8.19
CA VAL A 276 0.41 -10.26 -7.48
C VAL A 276 -0.36 -10.51 -6.19
N ASN A 277 -0.81 -9.47 -5.49
CA ASN A 277 -1.57 -9.57 -4.24
C ASN A 277 -3.09 -9.65 -4.45
N MET A 278 -3.56 -9.47 -5.68
CA MET A 278 -4.97 -9.58 -6.06
C MET A 278 -5.37 -10.99 -6.55
N VAL A 279 -4.38 -11.87 -6.70
CA VAL A 279 -4.62 -13.30 -6.97
C VAL A 279 -4.73 -14.05 -5.66
N ASN A 280 -5.86 -14.72 -5.45
CA ASN A 280 -6.10 -15.63 -4.35
C ASN A 280 -5.55 -17.01 -4.71
N ILE A 281 -4.80 -17.61 -3.79
CA ILE A 281 -4.11 -18.89 -3.99
C ILE A 281 -4.68 -19.90 -2.99
N ASP A 282 -4.84 -21.14 -3.45
CA ASP A 282 -5.26 -22.24 -2.59
C ASP A 282 -4.28 -22.44 -1.43
N ALA A 283 -4.80 -22.68 -0.23
CA ALA A 283 -4.00 -22.82 0.99
C ALA A 283 -2.91 -23.90 0.86
N THR A 284 -3.17 -24.96 0.08
CA THR A 284 -2.20 -26.04 -0.20
C THR A 284 -0.97 -25.58 -0.98
N HIS A 285 -1.05 -24.44 -1.68
CA HIS A 285 0.02 -23.90 -2.52
C HIS A 285 0.67 -22.63 -1.95
N LEU A 286 0.25 -22.19 -0.75
CA LEU A 286 0.76 -20.97 -0.11
C LEU A 286 2.14 -21.15 0.57
N PHE A 287 2.51 -22.37 0.95
CA PHE A 287 3.73 -22.63 1.73
C PHE A 287 4.32 -24.00 1.40
N CYS A 288 5.65 -24.13 1.51
CA CYS A 288 6.38 -25.39 1.32
C CYS A 288 6.09 -26.15 0.03
N LEU A 289 5.78 -25.43 -1.05
CA LEU A 289 5.54 -26.06 -2.35
C LEU A 289 6.86 -26.48 -3.01
N THR A 290 7.88 -25.62 -2.96
CA THR A 290 9.24 -25.89 -3.48
C THR A 290 10.12 -26.57 -2.42
N PRO A 291 11.20 -27.27 -2.81
CA PRO A 291 12.16 -27.83 -1.83
C PRO A 291 12.75 -26.80 -0.86
N SER A 292 12.87 -25.55 -1.30
CA SER A 292 13.31 -24.39 -0.51
C SER A 292 12.24 -23.80 0.42
N GLY A 293 11.03 -24.37 0.46
CA GLY A 293 9.98 -23.93 1.37
C GLY A 293 9.04 -22.84 0.82
N HIS A 294 9.24 -22.37 -0.41
CA HIS A 294 8.43 -21.30 -1.02
C HIS A 294 7.11 -21.81 -1.59
N GLY A 295 6.07 -20.98 -1.52
CA GLY A 295 4.77 -21.14 -2.18
C GLY A 295 4.69 -20.46 -3.55
N LEU A 296 3.49 -20.49 -4.17
CA LEU A 296 3.27 -19.93 -5.51
C LEU A 296 3.30 -18.40 -5.57
N ARG A 297 3.01 -17.69 -4.48
CA ARG A 297 2.90 -16.23 -4.54
C ARG A 297 4.27 -15.59 -4.79
N GLU A 298 5.23 -15.94 -3.96
CA GLU A 298 6.59 -15.42 -4.00
C GLU A 298 7.42 -16.01 -5.15
N THR A 299 6.99 -17.12 -5.76
CA THR A 299 7.65 -17.73 -6.93
C THR A 299 6.88 -17.40 -8.21
N LEU A 300 5.89 -18.22 -8.58
CA LEU A 300 5.16 -18.14 -9.84
C LEU A 300 4.49 -16.78 -10.07
N PHE A 301 3.63 -16.34 -9.16
CA PHE A 301 2.84 -15.13 -9.39
C PHE A 301 3.68 -13.86 -9.29
N TYR A 302 4.74 -13.87 -8.47
CA TYR A 302 5.74 -12.79 -8.48
C TYR A 302 6.57 -12.79 -9.77
N HIS A 303 6.87 -13.94 -10.36
CA HIS A 303 7.52 -13.97 -11.67
C HIS A 303 6.62 -13.41 -12.77
N LEU A 304 5.33 -13.79 -12.76
CA LEU A 304 4.35 -13.38 -13.78
C LEU A 304 3.96 -11.89 -13.68
N PHE A 305 3.70 -11.41 -12.47
CA PHE A 305 3.21 -10.05 -12.25
C PHE A 305 4.28 -9.11 -11.69
N SER A 306 5.32 -9.61 -11.04
CA SER A 306 6.35 -8.81 -10.37
C SER A 306 5.71 -7.69 -9.54
N ARG A 307 6.10 -6.43 -9.77
CA ARG A 307 5.54 -5.22 -9.14
C ARG A 307 4.48 -4.54 -10.01
N THR A 308 3.73 -5.28 -10.82
CA THR A 308 2.68 -4.71 -11.69
C THR A 308 1.61 -4.04 -10.84
N GLN A 309 1.39 -2.75 -11.10
CA GLN A 309 0.49 -1.89 -10.33
C GLN A 309 -0.91 -1.87 -10.96
N VAL A 310 -1.95 -1.81 -10.14
CA VAL A 310 -3.34 -1.73 -10.61
C VAL A 310 -3.93 -0.37 -10.24
N TYR A 311 -4.62 0.26 -11.18
CA TYR A 311 -5.22 1.58 -11.06
C TYR A 311 -6.71 1.59 -11.38
N SER A 312 -7.45 2.53 -10.80
CA SER A 312 -8.88 2.73 -11.08
C SER A 312 -9.15 3.13 -12.53
N THR A 313 -8.38 4.08 -13.06
CA THR A 313 -8.58 4.62 -14.40
C THR A 313 -7.25 4.77 -15.13
N ARG A 314 -7.31 4.81 -16.46
CA ARG A 314 -6.15 5.05 -17.32
C ARG A 314 -5.58 6.44 -17.08
N ALA A 315 -6.43 7.42 -16.80
CA ALA A 315 -6.00 8.77 -16.48
C ALA A 315 -5.19 8.81 -15.17
N ASP A 316 -5.63 8.09 -14.15
CA ASP A 316 -4.90 7.95 -12.88
C ASP A 316 -3.56 7.24 -13.08
N MET A 317 -3.56 6.13 -13.82
CA MET A 317 -2.36 5.38 -14.18
C MET A 317 -1.32 6.24 -14.90
N LEU A 318 -1.74 7.02 -15.90
CA LEU A 318 -0.84 7.89 -16.67
C LEU A 318 -0.31 9.07 -15.83
N ARG A 319 -1.11 9.61 -14.90
CA ARG A 319 -0.62 10.63 -13.94
C ARG A 319 0.43 10.08 -13.00
N ALA A 320 0.40 8.78 -12.70
CA ALA A 320 1.37 8.10 -11.86
C ALA A 320 2.57 7.51 -12.62
N LEU A 321 2.67 7.72 -13.94
CA LEU A 321 3.69 7.12 -14.80
C LEU A 321 5.14 7.22 -14.28
N PRO A 322 5.60 8.35 -13.70
CA PRO A 322 6.97 8.46 -13.16
C PRO A 322 7.26 7.50 -11.99
N LEU A 323 6.23 6.93 -11.37
CA LEU A 323 6.33 6.04 -10.21
C LEU A 323 6.13 4.56 -10.59
N ILE A 324 5.85 4.28 -11.87
CA ILE A 324 5.65 2.93 -12.39
C ILE A 324 7.00 2.45 -12.93
N SER A 325 7.61 1.50 -12.22
CA SER A 325 8.94 0.94 -12.57
C SER A 325 8.86 -0.33 -13.43
N GLY A 326 7.69 -0.95 -13.54
CA GLY A 326 7.46 -2.17 -14.30
C GLY A 326 6.15 -2.08 -15.09
N GLY A 327 5.26 -3.03 -14.88
CA GLY A 327 3.94 -3.03 -15.50
C GLY A 327 2.90 -2.20 -14.74
N ALA A 328 1.83 -1.80 -15.43
CA ALA A 328 0.63 -1.27 -14.82
C ALA A 328 -0.63 -1.60 -15.64
N ILE A 329 -1.75 -1.71 -14.93
CA ILE A 329 -3.07 -2.04 -15.47
C ILE A 329 -4.08 -1.03 -14.89
N SER A 330 -5.02 -0.55 -15.70
CA SER A 330 -6.17 0.19 -15.20
C SER A 330 -7.48 -0.56 -15.41
N LEU A 331 -8.45 -0.40 -14.50
CA LEU A 331 -9.74 -1.11 -14.57
C LEU A 331 -10.58 -0.74 -15.79
N ASP A 332 -10.34 0.44 -16.38
CA ASP A 332 -10.89 0.89 -17.67
C ASP A 332 -10.06 0.43 -18.88
N GLY A 333 -9.14 -0.53 -18.70
CA GLY A 333 -8.50 -1.30 -19.77
C GLY A 333 -7.21 -0.74 -20.35
N GLY A 334 -6.54 0.16 -19.65
CA GLY A 334 -5.18 0.56 -19.99
C GLY A 334 -4.17 -0.50 -19.53
N ILE A 335 -3.21 -0.84 -20.37
CA ILE A 335 -2.11 -1.76 -20.04
C ILE A 335 -0.77 -1.11 -20.43
N ILE A 336 0.17 -1.12 -19.48
CA ILE A 336 1.58 -0.79 -19.65
C ILE A 336 2.36 -2.06 -19.27
N ARG A 337 3.12 -2.64 -20.20
CA ARG A 337 3.91 -3.86 -19.93
C ARG A 337 5.25 -3.55 -19.25
N GLY A 338 5.76 -2.36 -19.48
CA GLY A 338 7.04 -1.90 -18.99
C GLY A 338 7.28 -0.45 -19.42
N PRO A 339 8.38 0.18 -18.95
CA PRO A 339 8.77 1.51 -19.40
C PRO A 339 8.80 1.60 -20.94
N GLY A 340 8.03 2.52 -21.51
CA GLY A 340 7.94 2.72 -22.97
C GLY A 340 7.05 1.73 -23.73
N MET A 341 6.46 0.73 -23.07
CA MET A 341 5.66 -0.33 -23.70
C MET A 341 4.16 -0.19 -23.36
N TYR A 342 3.41 0.46 -24.26
CA TYR A 342 1.98 0.72 -24.09
C TYR A 342 1.13 -0.17 -24.99
N PHE A 343 0.07 -0.75 -24.42
CA PHE A 343 -0.92 -1.49 -25.20
C PHE A 343 -2.04 -0.55 -25.65
N LEU A 344 -2.21 -0.40 -26.96
CA LEU A 344 -3.21 0.48 -27.60
C LEU A 344 -4.09 -0.34 -28.53
N GLY A 345 -5.34 0.10 -28.74
CA GLY A 345 -6.29 -0.56 -29.63
C GLY A 345 -7.53 -1.05 -28.90
N LYS A 346 -8.38 -1.76 -29.64
CA LYS A 346 -9.56 -2.42 -29.08
C LYS A 346 -9.10 -3.59 -28.20
N ARG A 347 -9.77 -3.80 -27.08
CA ARG A 347 -9.52 -4.95 -26.20
C ARG A 347 -9.76 -6.25 -26.96
N GLU A 348 -8.83 -7.19 -26.79
CA GLU A 348 -9.01 -8.56 -27.25
C GLU A 348 -9.88 -9.31 -26.25
N ASP A 349 -10.77 -10.17 -26.75
CA ASP A 349 -11.49 -11.07 -25.86
C ASP A 349 -10.55 -12.20 -25.45
N VAL A 350 -10.30 -12.31 -24.15
CA VAL A 350 -9.42 -13.34 -23.60
C VAL A 350 -10.27 -14.53 -23.21
N ASP A 351 -10.16 -15.62 -23.97
CA ASP A 351 -10.98 -16.81 -23.75
C ASP A 351 -10.68 -17.53 -22.42
N VAL A 352 -9.39 -17.62 -22.05
CA VAL A 352 -8.95 -18.32 -20.83
C VAL A 352 -8.59 -17.28 -19.77
N ARG A 353 -9.37 -17.27 -18.69
CA ARG A 353 -9.27 -16.28 -17.61
C ARG A 353 -8.99 -16.97 -16.28
N PHE A 354 -8.64 -16.20 -15.26
CA PHE A 354 -8.62 -16.73 -13.90
C PHE A 354 -10.04 -17.02 -13.41
N PRO A 355 -10.27 -18.14 -12.70
CA PRO A 355 -11.53 -18.44 -12.06
C PRO A 355 -11.96 -17.32 -11.13
N VAL A 356 -13.24 -16.95 -11.20
CA VAL A 356 -13.88 -16.08 -10.21
C VAL A 356 -14.67 -16.95 -9.23
N PRO A 357 -14.43 -16.81 -7.90
CA PRO A 357 -15.19 -17.57 -6.90
C PRO A 357 -16.68 -17.20 -6.96
N SER A 358 -17.56 -18.20 -7.08
CA SER A 358 -19.03 -18.05 -7.07
C SER A 358 -19.65 -18.51 -5.75
N GLY A 359 -20.72 -17.84 -5.29
CA GLY A 359 -21.59 -18.28 -4.18
C GLY A 359 -21.35 -17.62 -2.81
N ALA A 360 -22.30 -17.74 -1.87
CA ALA A 360 -22.25 -17.11 -0.53
C ALA A 360 -21.11 -17.61 0.38
N SER A 361 -20.46 -18.74 0.04
CA SER A 361 -19.28 -19.30 0.71
C SER A 361 -17.95 -18.66 0.28
N SER A 362 -17.97 -17.72 -0.68
CA SER A 362 -16.80 -17.05 -1.24
C SER A 362 -16.29 -15.86 -0.42
N ARG A 363 -16.97 -15.54 0.68
CA ARG A 363 -16.59 -14.45 1.59
C ARG A 363 -15.47 -14.93 2.52
N PRO A 364 -14.41 -14.14 2.76
CA PRO A 364 -13.38 -14.50 3.73
C PRO A 364 -13.99 -14.83 5.09
N ALA A 365 -13.47 -15.85 5.78
CA ALA A 365 -13.99 -16.26 7.08
C ALA A 365 -14.00 -15.12 8.12
N ASN A 366 -13.03 -14.21 8.01
CA ASN A 366 -12.88 -13.01 8.84
C ASN A 366 -13.51 -11.75 8.21
N TYR A 367 -14.37 -11.90 7.22
CA TYR A 367 -14.89 -10.76 6.46
C TYR A 367 -15.49 -9.68 7.35
N HIS A 368 -16.37 -10.07 8.30
CA HIS A 368 -17.09 -9.09 9.12
C HIS A 368 -16.13 -8.29 10.01
N GLU A 369 -15.07 -8.92 10.48
CA GLU A 369 -14.02 -8.28 11.25
C GLU A 369 -13.25 -7.27 10.37
N VAL A 370 -12.82 -7.70 9.18
CA VAL A 370 -12.08 -6.84 8.25
C VAL A 370 -12.95 -5.68 7.72
N GLU A 371 -14.26 -5.90 7.53
CA GLU A 371 -15.22 -4.85 7.18
C GLU A 371 -15.40 -3.83 8.31
N ASN A 372 -15.50 -4.28 9.56
CA ASN A 372 -15.61 -3.40 10.72
C ASN A 372 -14.32 -2.58 10.91
N GLN A 373 -13.15 -3.22 10.78
CA GLN A 373 -11.86 -2.53 10.77
C GLN A 373 -11.78 -1.49 9.64
N MET A 374 -12.29 -1.81 8.44
CA MET A 374 -12.34 -0.87 7.31
C MET A 374 -13.23 0.36 7.63
N LYS A 375 -14.39 0.16 8.26
CA LYS A 375 -15.28 1.26 8.69
C LYS A 375 -14.59 2.17 9.71
N ASP A 376 -13.93 1.59 10.71
CA ASP A 376 -13.14 2.32 11.72
C ASP A 376 -12.00 3.11 11.07
N LEU A 377 -11.20 2.50 10.19
CA LEU A 377 -10.12 3.18 9.47
C LEU A 377 -10.62 4.37 8.64
N ARG A 378 -11.74 4.21 7.94
CA ARG A 378 -12.35 5.31 7.15
C ARG A 378 -12.83 6.45 8.05
N TRP A 379 -13.44 6.13 9.18
CA TRP A 379 -13.88 7.13 10.16
C TRP A 379 -12.68 7.89 10.76
N ARG A 380 -11.61 7.17 11.16
CA ARG A 380 -10.37 7.81 11.65
C ARG A 380 -9.73 8.72 10.61
N ARG A 381 -9.71 8.30 9.34
CA ARG A 381 -9.23 9.10 8.22
C ARG A 381 -10.03 10.39 8.06
N GLU A 382 -11.35 10.34 8.18
CA GLU A 382 -12.22 11.52 8.12
C GLU A 382 -11.93 12.49 9.27
N LYS A 383 -11.81 11.98 10.51
CA LYS A 383 -11.44 12.80 11.67
C LYS A 383 -10.10 13.48 11.50
N LEU A 384 -9.12 12.77 10.95
CA LEU A 384 -7.80 13.31 10.69
C LEU A 384 -7.81 14.41 9.60
N LEU A 385 -8.71 14.32 8.62
CA LEU A 385 -8.92 15.39 7.63
C LEU A 385 -9.52 16.64 8.28
N GLU A 386 -10.47 16.49 9.20
CA GLU A 386 -11.00 17.60 10.00
C GLU A 386 -9.89 18.25 10.86
N ASP A 387 -9.05 17.44 11.51
CA ASP A 387 -7.89 17.92 12.28
C ASP A 387 -6.90 18.69 11.39
N LEU A 388 -6.56 18.16 10.22
CA LEU A 388 -5.68 18.83 9.25
C LEU A 388 -6.26 20.18 8.81
N GLN A 389 -7.56 20.25 8.56
CA GLN A 389 -8.22 21.49 8.19
C GLN A 389 -8.18 22.51 9.32
N ARG A 390 -8.45 22.09 10.56
CA ARG A 390 -8.35 22.96 11.74
C ARG A 390 -6.92 23.48 11.95
N GLU A 391 -5.93 22.61 11.86
CA GLU A 391 -4.52 22.99 12.02
C GLU A 391 -4.07 23.96 10.92
N ARG A 392 -4.57 23.76 9.69
CA ARG A 392 -4.32 24.67 8.57
C ARG A 392 -4.88 26.06 8.82
N GLN A 393 -6.10 26.16 9.33
CA GLN A 393 -6.72 27.44 9.68
C GLN A 393 -5.94 28.16 10.78
N MET A 394 -5.46 27.43 11.79
CA MET A 394 -4.62 28.00 12.85
C MET A 394 -3.26 28.49 12.32
N LEU A 395 -2.63 27.73 11.42
CA LEU A 395 -1.41 28.15 10.73
C LEU A 395 -1.63 29.44 9.94
N ASP A 396 -2.69 29.51 9.13
CA ASP A 396 -2.98 30.67 8.30
C ASP A 396 -3.27 31.90 9.19
N HIS A 397 -3.98 31.73 10.31
CA HIS A 397 -4.18 32.80 11.30
C HIS A 397 -2.86 33.25 11.96
N ALA A 398 -1.99 32.31 12.34
CA ALA A 398 -0.68 32.63 12.90
C ALA A 398 0.20 33.39 11.90
N LYS A 399 0.17 33.01 10.62
CA LYS A 399 0.88 33.71 9.53
C LYS A 399 0.36 35.12 9.31
N MET A 400 -0.96 35.33 9.31
CA MET A 400 -1.55 36.67 9.22
C MET A 400 -1.14 37.55 10.41
N ASN A 401 -1.18 37.00 11.63
CA ASN A 401 -0.77 37.74 12.83
C ASN A 401 0.71 38.10 12.79
N PHE A 402 1.57 37.17 12.36
CA PHE A 402 3.00 37.42 12.18
C PHE A 402 3.24 38.56 11.18
N GLU A 403 2.58 38.55 10.03
CA GLU A 403 2.78 39.59 9.01
C GLU A 403 2.30 40.96 9.50
N ARG A 404 1.15 41.03 10.18
CA ARG A 404 0.68 42.26 10.83
C ARG A 404 1.69 42.77 11.86
N LYS A 405 2.19 41.88 12.73
CA LYS A 405 3.14 42.26 13.78
C LYS A 405 4.49 42.70 13.23
N LYS A 406 4.91 42.09 12.12
CA LYS A 406 6.11 42.46 11.38
C LYS A 406 5.97 43.85 10.78
N GLN A 407 4.81 44.19 10.20
CA GLN A 407 4.54 45.54 9.71
C GLN A 407 4.56 46.57 10.85
N GLU A 408 3.93 46.27 12.00
CA GLU A 408 4.01 47.12 13.19
C GLU A 408 5.46 47.35 13.64
N PHE A 409 6.27 46.30 13.66
CA PHE A 409 7.68 46.39 14.03
C PHE A 409 8.49 47.25 13.04
N VAL A 410 8.29 47.07 11.74
CA VAL A 410 8.95 47.89 10.71
C VAL A 410 8.53 49.36 10.81
N MET A 411 7.25 49.64 11.01
CA MET A 411 6.76 51.01 11.23
C MET A 411 7.36 51.63 12.48
N PHE A 412 7.43 50.87 13.58
CA PHE A 412 8.06 51.30 14.83
C PHE A 412 9.53 51.67 14.60
N LEU A 413 10.30 50.83 13.91
CA LEU A 413 11.70 51.11 13.58
C LEU A 413 11.85 52.36 12.71
N ALA A 414 10.98 52.55 11.71
CA ALA A 414 10.98 53.74 10.87
C ALA A 414 10.72 55.02 11.70
N GLN A 415 9.69 55.02 12.55
CA GLN A 415 9.35 56.16 13.42
C GLN A 415 10.46 56.48 14.42
N SER A 416 11.06 55.43 15.00
CA SER A 416 12.21 55.50 15.91
C SER A 416 13.42 56.18 15.26
N SER A 417 13.71 55.83 14.00
CA SER A 417 14.82 56.41 13.24
C SER A 417 14.60 57.90 12.92
N SER A 418 13.37 58.29 12.56
CA SER A 418 13.01 59.70 12.34
C SER A 418 13.10 60.54 13.61
N TYR A 419 12.75 59.97 14.77
CA TYR A 419 12.88 60.65 16.06
C TYR A 419 14.35 60.87 16.45
N ALA A 420 15.20 59.86 16.26
CA ALA A 420 16.65 59.97 16.47
C ALA A 420 17.29 61.06 15.57
N THR A 421 16.77 61.23 14.35
CA THR A 421 17.24 62.25 13.39
C THR A 421 16.82 63.67 13.80
N GLN A 422 15.62 63.84 14.38
CA GLN A 422 15.14 65.14 14.89
C GLN A 422 15.85 65.60 16.17
N VAL A 423 16.18 64.68 17.08
CA VAL A 423 16.93 64.99 18.32
C VAL A 423 18.38 65.42 18.00
N HIS A 424 18.95 64.93 16.89
CA HIS A 424 20.26 65.39 16.39
C HIS A 424 20.22 66.79 15.74
N LEU A 425 19.11 67.20 15.11
CA LEU A 425 18.98 68.56 14.56
C LEU A 425 18.63 69.63 15.61
N GLY A 426 17.96 69.26 16.70
CA GLY A 426 17.52 70.19 17.75
C GLY A 426 18.58 70.53 18.82
N SER A 427 19.78 69.96 18.74
CA SER A 427 20.83 70.07 19.77
C SER A 427 22.02 70.98 19.40
N ASN A 428 21.88 71.87 18.42
CA ASN A 428 22.83 72.97 18.21
C ASN A 428 22.33 74.25 18.90
N PRO A 429 22.87 74.65 20.07
CA PRO A 429 22.60 75.97 20.62
C PRO A 429 23.38 76.98 19.79
N MET A 430 22.68 77.77 18.97
CA MET A 430 23.24 79.02 18.47
C MET A 430 23.53 79.92 19.67
N THR A 431 24.82 80.18 19.90
CA THR A 431 25.30 81.21 20.80
C THR A 431 25.21 82.56 20.08
N PRO A 432 24.59 83.59 20.66
CA PRO A 432 24.60 84.91 20.07
C PRO A 432 25.90 85.65 20.45
N ARG A 433 26.62 86.13 19.44
CA ARG A 433 27.51 87.29 19.55
C ARG A 433 27.41 88.14 18.30
#